data_AF-A0AAV5SR46-F1
#
_entry.id   AF-A0AAV5SR46-F1
#
_cell.length_a   1.000
_cell.length_b   1.000
_cell.length_c   1.000
_cell.angle_alpha   90.00
_cell.angle_beta   90.00
_cell.angle_gamma   90.00
#
_symmetry.space_group_name_H-M   'P 1'
#
loop_
_entity.id
_entity.type
_entity.pdbx_description
1 polymer ?
#
loop_
_entity_poly.entity_id
_entity_poly.type
_entity_poly.pdbx_seq_one_letter_code
_entity_poly.pdbx_strand_id
1 'polypeptide(L)'
;LQTMGAGQSAETTPKPEVIRINREEIPEHYKTVGVSTDVYNRIKSQQPATGGAANSEEAAKLKAELDRERAEKARLREEMAKLTQLQARGTSATTATSIAEDIEERKRIFDETVQRVEKQFFSYQRENVCSDNEARILECINQNRGTVLKCKPLAEIYEKCVTDFRGQVLSGK
;
A
#
# COMPACT_ATOMS: atom_id res chain seq x y z
N LEU A 1 -0.06 -8.61 -21.54
CA LEU A 1 -1.11 -8.82 -20.52
C LEU A 1 -0.71 -8.02 -19.28
N GLN A 2 -1.29 -6.86 -18.95
CA GLN A 2 -2.58 -6.62 -18.24
C GLN A 2 -2.61 -7.36 -16.88
N THR A 3 -2.97 -6.80 -15.70
CA THR A 3 -3.48 -5.49 -15.22
C THR A 3 -3.70 -5.57 -13.69
N MET A 4 -3.97 -4.41 -13.04
CA MET A 4 -4.60 -4.17 -11.71
C MET A 4 -3.71 -4.24 -10.45
N GLY A 5 -3.65 -3.29 -9.49
CA GLY A 5 -4.35 -2.01 -9.28
C GLY A 5 -5.48 -2.06 -8.24
N ALA A 6 -5.26 -1.60 -6.99
CA ALA A 6 -6.20 -1.01 -6.00
C ALA A 6 -5.54 -1.01 -4.58
N GLY A 7 -5.75 -0.07 -3.66
CA GLY A 7 -6.65 1.07 -3.58
C GLY A 7 -6.31 1.99 -2.40
N GLN A 8 -6.64 3.27 -2.55
CA GLN A 8 -6.56 4.30 -1.49
C GLN A 8 -7.91 4.34 -0.75
N SER A 9 -7.89 4.27 0.58
CA SER A 9 -9.09 4.39 1.41
C SER A 9 -9.46 5.87 1.61
N ALA A 10 -10.69 6.17 1.22
CA ALA A 10 -11.36 7.44 1.31
C ALA A 10 -11.89 7.72 2.73
N GLU A 11 -11.85 8.99 3.11
CA GLU A 11 -12.40 9.55 4.34
C GLU A 11 -13.89 9.88 4.11
N THR A 12 -14.77 9.09 4.72
CA THR A 12 -16.23 9.25 4.66
C THR A 12 -16.74 10.17 5.76
N THR A 13 -16.95 11.44 5.45
CA THR A 13 -17.96 12.29 6.10
C THR A 13 -18.82 12.94 5.02
N PRO A 14 -20.14 12.66 4.96
CA PRO A 14 -20.99 13.21 3.92
C PRO A 14 -21.27 14.68 4.23
N LYS A 15 -20.51 15.59 3.60
CA LYS A 15 -20.96 16.98 3.44
C LYS A 15 -22.21 16.96 2.56
N PRO A 16 -23.30 17.65 2.92
CA PRO A 16 -24.48 17.71 2.07
C PRO A 16 -24.07 18.29 0.71
N GLU A 17 -24.44 17.59 -0.36
CA GLU A 17 -24.11 17.97 -1.73
C GLU A 17 -24.81 19.30 -2.05
N VAL A 18 -24.04 20.39 -1.97
CA VAL A 18 -24.51 21.70 -2.39
C VAL A 18 -24.49 21.70 -3.92
N ILE A 19 -25.63 21.39 -4.53
CA ILE A 19 -25.81 21.50 -5.98
C ILE A 19 -25.69 22.99 -6.34
N ARG A 20 -24.51 23.39 -6.81
CA ARG A 20 -24.26 24.73 -7.36
C ARG A 20 -24.59 24.68 -8.84
N ILE A 21 -25.82 25.05 -9.17
CA ILE A 21 -26.26 25.15 -10.57
C ILE A 21 -25.47 26.30 -11.20
N ASN A 22 -24.51 25.97 -12.08
CA ASN A 22 -23.81 26.97 -12.87
C ASN A 22 -24.77 27.53 -13.93
N ARG A 23 -24.70 28.83 -14.19
CA ARG A 23 -25.67 29.51 -15.06
C ARG A 23 -25.60 29.03 -16.52
N GLU A 24 -24.51 28.38 -16.91
CA GLU A 24 -24.33 27.75 -18.22
C GLU A 24 -25.02 26.38 -18.35
N GLU A 25 -25.42 25.72 -17.24
CA GLU A 25 -26.06 24.39 -17.25
C GLU A 25 -27.59 24.43 -17.31
N ILE A 26 -28.20 25.62 -17.38
CA ILE A 26 -29.65 25.77 -17.48
C ILE A 26 -30.05 25.55 -18.95
N PRO A 27 -30.83 24.51 -19.28
CA PRO A 27 -31.28 24.29 -20.66
C PRO A 27 -32.08 25.50 -21.17
N GLU A 28 -31.89 25.88 -22.44
CA GLU A 28 -32.54 27.05 -23.07
C GLU A 28 -34.07 27.10 -22.86
N HIS A 29 -34.71 25.94 -22.73
CA HIS A 29 -36.14 25.79 -22.46
C HIS A 29 -36.61 26.37 -21.11
N TYR A 30 -35.71 26.57 -20.15
CA TYR A 30 -35.99 27.14 -18.82
C TYR A 30 -35.54 28.60 -18.69
N LYS A 31 -34.90 29.17 -19.71
CA LYS A 31 -34.40 30.55 -19.71
C LYS A 31 -35.52 31.59 -19.86
N THR A 32 -36.68 31.16 -20.34
CA THR A 32 -37.81 32.02 -20.77
C THR A 32 -39.01 32.02 -19.83
N VAL A 33 -38.98 31.33 -18.69
CA VAL A 33 -40.01 31.52 -17.65
C VAL A 33 -39.68 32.75 -16.80
N GLY A 34 -40.02 33.93 -17.33
CA GLY A 34 -39.96 35.17 -16.58
C GLY A 34 -40.97 35.15 -15.44
N VAL A 35 -40.48 35.13 -14.19
CA VAL A 35 -41.33 35.35 -13.02
C VAL A 35 -41.72 36.82 -13.02
N SER A 36 -43.03 37.12 -13.01
CA SER A 36 -43.50 38.51 -12.94
C SER A 36 -42.91 39.21 -11.71
N THR A 37 -42.46 40.46 -11.89
CA THR A 37 -41.94 41.32 -10.81
C THR A 37 -42.88 41.40 -9.61
N ASP A 38 -44.19 41.24 -9.83
CA ASP A 38 -45.19 41.25 -8.78
C ASP A 38 -45.12 40.01 -7.87
N VAL A 39 -44.79 38.85 -8.43
CA VAL A 39 -44.59 37.61 -7.67
C VAL A 39 -43.27 37.66 -6.90
N TYR A 40 -42.22 38.22 -7.51
CA TYR A 40 -40.94 38.47 -6.82
C TYR A 40 -41.11 39.42 -5.64
N ASN A 41 -41.81 40.54 -5.84
CA ASN A 41 -42.08 41.51 -4.78
C ASN A 41 -42.97 40.92 -3.68
N ARG A 42 -43.97 40.09 -4.04
CA ARG A 42 -44.83 39.41 -3.06
C ARG A 42 -44.02 38.42 -2.21
N ILE A 43 -43.14 37.62 -2.80
CA ILE A 43 -42.28 36.69 -2.05
C ILE A 43 -41.28 37.46 -1.17
N LYS A 44 -40.67 38.53 -1.68
CA LYS A 44 -39.78 39.41 -0.90
C LYS A 44 -40.50 40.07 0.27
N SER A 45 -41.79 40.40 0.12
CA SER A 45 -42.63 40.96 1.18
C SER A 45 -43.21 39.91 2.14
N GLN A 46 -43.29 38.64 1.73
CA GLN A 46 -43.72 37.50 2.57
C GLN A 46 -42.54 36.82 3.28
N GLN A 47 -41.30 37.13 2.89
CA GLN A 47 -40.14 36.82 3.72
C GLN A 47 -40.30 37.63 5.01
N PRO A 48 -40.50 36.98 6.17
CA PRO A 48 -40.94 37.67 7.35
C PRO A 48 -39.90 38.71 7.72
N ALA A 49 -40.36 39.95 7.87
CA ALA A 49 -39.70 40.98 8.63
C ALA A 49 -39.62 40.53 10.10
N THR A 50 -38.80 39.53 10.41
CA THR A 50 -38.35 39.24 11.78
C THR A 50 -37.23 40.22 12.12
N GLY A 51 -37.60 41.49 12.24
CA GLY A 51 -36.69 42.59 12.44
C GLY A 51 -37.40 43.74 13.11
N GLY A 52 -37.78 43.58 14.38
CA GLY A 52 -38.33 44.67 15.17
C GLY A 52 -38.72 44.25 16.57
N ALA A 53 -37.86 44.57 17.54
CA ALA A 53 -38.13 44.67 18.98
C ALA A 53 -37.99 43.44 19.91
N ALA A 54 -37.70 42.22 19.44
CA ALA A 54 -37.37 41.08 20.33
C ALA A 54 -35.89 40.63 20.29
N ASN A 55 -35.08 41.14 19.34
CA ASN A 55 -33.78 40.56 18.99
C ASN A 55 -32.54 41.30 19.55
N SER A 56 -32.67 42.36 20.37
CA SER A 56 -31.49 43.16 20.76
C SER A 56 -30.61 42.48 21.80
N GLU A 57 -31.21 41.83 22.79
CA GLU A 57 -30.49 41.18 23.89
C GLU A 57 -29.91 39.83 23.46
N GLU A 58 -30.68 39.06 22.69
CA GLU A 58 -30.22 37.80 22.11
C GLU A 58 -29.13 38.01 21.05
N ALA A 59 -29.24 39.04 20.21
CA ALA A 59 -28.16 39.40 19.28
C ALA A 59 -26.90 39.89 20.00
N ALA A 60 -27.03 40.62 21.12
CA ALA A 60 -25.89 41.03 21.93
C ALA A 60 -25.21 39.81 22.58
N LYS A 61 -25.99 38.86 23.09
CA LYS A 61 -25.50 37.59 23.64
C LYS A 61 -24.80 36.73 22.60
N LEU A 62 -25.39 36.57 21.41
CA LEU A 62 -24.79 35.83 20.30
C LEU A 62 -23.50 36.48 19.80
N LYS A 63 -23.43 37.82 19.80
CA LYS A 63 -22.21 38.55 19.43
C LYS A 63 -21.10 38.36 20.47
N ALA A 64 -21.42 38.41 21.76
CA ALA A 64 -20.47 38.12 22.83
C ALA A 64 -19.96 36.67 22.78
N GLU A 65 -20.84 35.71 22.49
CA GLU A 65 -20.45 34.30 22.33
C GLU A 65 -19.56 34.08 21.10
N LEU A 66 -19.87 34.74 19.97
CA LEU A 66 -19.06 34.67 18.76
C LEU A 66 -17.65 35.25 18.97
N ASP A 67 -17.53 36.35 19.71
CA ASP A 67 -16.24 36.96 20.02
C ASP A 67 -15.42 36.07 20.98
N ARG A 68 -16.08 35.37 21.91
CA ARG A 68 -15.45 34.37 22.78
C ARG A 68 -14.94 33.16 21.97
N GLU A 69 -15.76 32.60 21.09
CA GLU A 69 -15.33 31.49 20.21
C GLU A 69 -14.18 31.92 19.29
N ARG A 70 -14.20 33.15 18.78
CA ARG A 70 -13.09 33.66 17.95
C ARG A 70 -11.79 33.76 18.73
N ALA A 71 -11.84 34.22 19.98
CA ALA A 71 -10.67 34.28 20.85
C ALA A 71 -10.14 32.87 21.18
N GLU A 72 -11.03 31.93 21.50
CA GLU A 72 -10.64 30.54 21.78
C GLU A 72 -10.07 29.85 20.54
N LYS A 73 -10.68 30.03 19.38
CA LYS A 73 -10.19 29.51 18.10
C LYS A 73 -8.83 30.10 17.71
N ALA A 74 -8.58 31.38 18.02
CA ALA A 74 -7.27 31.99 17.81
C ALA A 74 -6.21 31.33 18.70
N ARG A 75 -6.52 31.12 19.99
CA ARG A 75 -5.63 30.42 20.92
C ARG A 75 -5.33 28.99 20.48
N LEU A 76 -6.36 28.23 20.10
CA LEU A 76 -6.22 26.85 19.61
C LEU A 76 -5.38 26.79 18.32
N ARG A 77 -5.52 27.77 17.41
CA ARG A 77 -4.67 27.85 16.22
C ARG A 77 -3.20 28.10 16.56
N GLU A 78 -2.92 28.96 17.53
CA GLU A 78 -1.56 29.23 17.98
C GLU A 78 -0.93 28.00 18.64
N GLU A 79 -1.70 27.29 19.47
CA GLU A 79 -1.28 26.04 20.10
C GLU A 79 -1.00 24.92 19.07
N MET A 80 -1.89 24.76 18.07
CA MET A 80 -1.69 23.85 16.95
C MET A 80 -0.47 24.22 16.10
N ALA A 81 -0.22 25.51 15.86
CA ALA A 81 0.96 25.96 15.15
C ALA A 81 2.25 25.63 15.91
N LYS A 82 2.25 25.83 17.23
CA LYS A 82 3.38 25.47 18.11
C LYS A 82 3.63 23.96 18.16
N LEU A 83 2.58 23.15 18.26
CA LEU A 83 2.66 21.69 18.22
C LEU A 83 3.20 21.20 16.87
N THR A 84 2.70 21.76 15.77
CA THR A 84 3.17 21.45 14.41
C THR A 84 4.65 21.81 14.24
N GLN A 85 5.10 22.95 14.79
CA GLN A 85 6.50 23.35 14.76
C GLN A 85 7.41 22.42 15.58
N LEU A 86 6.94 21.98 16.76
CA LEU A 86 7.66 21.01 17.60
C LEU A 86 7.77 19.64 16.92
N GLN A 87 6.69 19.19 16.28
CA GLN A 87 6.68 17.94 15.53
C GLN A 87 7.61 18.02 14.31
N ALA A 88 7.55 19.09 13.52
CA ALA A 88 8.44 19.30 12.38
C ALA A 88 9.93 19.30 12.77
N ARG A 89 10.27 19.82 13.95
CA ARG A 89 11.63 19.79 14.49
C ARG A 89 12.06 18.39 14.97
N GLY A 90 11.12 17.53 15.37
CA GLY A 90 11.38 16.18 15.87
C GLY A 90 11.38 15.09 14.80
N THR A 91 10.61 15.25 13.72
CA THR A 91 10.40 14.20 12.71
C THR A 91 11.31 14.33 11.48
N SER A 92 11.78 15.52 11.11
CA SER A 92 12.41 15.67 9.80
C SER A 92 13.85 15.14 9.70
N ALA A 93 14.56 14.96 10.81
CA ALA A 93 15.95 14.46 10.82
C ALA A 93 16.10 13.07 11.45
N THR A 94 15.13 12.62 12.25
CA THR A 94 15.21 11.37 13.02
C THR A 94 14.50 10.22 12.31
N THR A 95 13.44 10.50 11.55
CA THR A 95 12.62 9.46 10.91
C THR A 95 13.23 8.93 9.61
N ALA A 96 13.98 9.75 8.87
CA ALA A 96 14.66 9.31 7.65
C ALA A 96 15.89 8.43 7.95
N THR A 97 16.66 8.76 8.98
CA THR A 97 17.74 7.90 9.51
C THR A 97 17.18 6.63 10.12
N SER A 98 16.11 6.71 10.93
CA SER A 98 15.45 5.53 11.49
C SER A 98 14.92 4.58 10.42
N ILE A 99 14.32 5.07 9.32
CA ILE A 99 13.85 4.19 8.24
C ILE A 99 15.02 3.55 7.49
N ALA A 100 16.11 4.28 7.24
CA ALA A 100 17.29 3.74 6.60
C ALA A 100 17.98 2.67 7.47
N GLU A 101 18.11 2.93 8.77
CA GLU A 101 18.63 1.99 9.77
C GLU A 101 17.74 0.75 9.90
N ASP A 102 16.41 0.92 9.92
CA ASP A 102 15.45 -0.19 9.94
C ASP A 102 15.54 -1.07 8.69
N ILE A 103 15.80 -0.47 7.51
CA ILE A 103 15.98 -1.22 6.26
C ILE A 103 17.29 -2.00 6.27
N GLU A 104 18.37 -1.40 6.77
CA GLU A 104 19.68 -2.05 6.92
C GLU A 104 19.59 -3.24 7.90
N GLU A 105 18.91 -3.05 9.02
CA GLU A 105 18.71 -4.10 10.02
C GLU A 105 17.86 -5.26 9.49
N ARG A 106 16.79 -4.96 8.75
CA ARG A 106 15.97 -5.99 8.08
C ARG A 106 16.76 -6.79 7.04
N LYS A 107 17.63 -6.12 6.26
CA LYS A 107 18.52 -6.81 5.32
C LYS A 107 19.50 -7.73 6.05
N ARG A 108 20.10 -7.25 7.14
CA ARG A 108 21.01 -8.05 7.96
C ARG A 108 20.32 -9.29 8.54
N ILE A 109 19.11 -9.14 9.06
CA ILE A 109 18.31 -10.27 9.59
C ILE A 109 17.97 -11.26 8.47
N PHE A 110 17.62 -10.76 7.29
CA PHE A 110 17.34 -11.60 6.13
C PHE A 110 18.59 -12.40 5.72
N ASP A 111 19.73 -11.75 5.57
CA ASP A 111 21.00 -12.39 5.18
C ASP A 111 21.46 -13.42 6.23
N GLU A 112 21.30 -13.12 7.52
CA GLU A 112 21.58 -14.08 8.60
C GLU A 112 20.65 -15.30 8.52
N THR A 113 19.36 -15.07 8.23
CA THR A 113 18.37 -16.15 8.09
C THR A 113 18.69 -17.02 6.88
N VAL A 114 19.06 -16.40 5.75
CA VAL A 114 19.49 -17.13 4.55
C VAL A 114 20.73 -17.96 4.87
N GLN A 115 21.77 -17.38 5.49
CA GLN A 115 22.95 -18.15 5.89
C GLN A 115 22.61 -19.30 6.84
N ARG A 116 21.66 -19.11 7.75
CA ARG A 116 21.23 -20.17 8.67
C ARG A 116 20.50 -21.28 7.93
N VAL A 117 19.62 -20.95 6.99
CA VAL A 117 18.93 -21.91 6.13
C VAL A 117 19.93 -22.62 5.21
N GLU A 118 20.84 -21.89 4.58
CA GLU A 118 21.93 -22.46 3.78
C GLU A 118 22.78 -23.43 4.60
N LYS A 119 23.20 -23.04 5.80
CA LYS A 119 23.97 -23.93 6.68
C LYS A 119 23.15 -25.13 7.13
N GLN A 120 21.86 -24.98 7.42
CA GLN A 120 21.03 -26.07 7.91
C GLN A 120 20.69 -27.08 6.80
N PHE A 121 20.45 -26.61 5.57
CA PHE A 121 19.92 -27.42 4.47
C PHE A 121 20.94 -27.73 3.37
N PHE A 122 21.99 -26.90 3.20
CA PHE A 122 22.98 -27.03 2.13
C PHE A 122 24.39 -27.38 2.63
N SER A 123 24.65 -27.43 3.95
CA SER A 123 25.95 -27.89 4.46
C SER A 123 26.23 -29.37 4.16
N TYR A 124 25.18 -30.15 3.88
CA TYR A 124 25.29 -31.55 3.53
C TYR A 124 24.90 -31.78 2.07
N GLN A 125 25.83 -31.50 1.16
CA GLN A 125 25.80 -32.10 -0.16
C GLN A 125 26.27 -33.55 0.02
N ARG A 126 25.38 -34.52 -0.17
CA ARG A 126 25.79 -35.93 -0.18
C ARG A 126 26.81 -36.15 -1.30
N GLU A 127 27.90 -36.84 -0.98
CA GLU A 127 28.91 -37.22 -1.96
C GLU A 127 28.27 -38.01 -3.12
N ASN A 128 28.84 -37.89 -4.32
CA ASN A 128 28.37 -38.62 -5.50
C ASN A 128 28.66 -40.12 -5.32
N VAL A 129 27.68 -40.84 -4.76
CA VAL A 129 27.74 -42.29 -4.48
C VAL A 129 27.82 -43.13 -5.77
N CYS A 130 27.46 -42.55 -6.92
CA CYS A 130 27.49 -43.23 -8.21
C CYS A 130 28.72 -42.85 -9.07
N SER A 131 29.70 -42.15 -8.48
CA SER A 131 30.93 -41.70 -9.18
C SER A 131 31.73 -42.86 -9.78
N ASP A 132 31.83 -44.00 -9.09
CA ASP A 132 32.50 -45.20 -9.61
C ASP A 132 31.83 -45.74 -10.88
N ASN A 133 30.50 -45.71 -10.93
CA ASN A 133 29.74 -46.14 -12.10
C ASN A 133 29.92 -45.16 -13.27
N GLU A 134 29.97 -43.86 -12.98
CA GLU A 134 30.25 -42.81 -13.95
C GLU A 134 31.65 -42.96 -14.57
N ALA A 135 32.67 -43.22 -13.74
CA ALA A 135 34.03 -43.47 -14.21
C ALA A 135 34.10 -44.66 -15.18
N ARG A 136 33.40 -45.76 -14.87
CA ARG A 136 33.34 -46.96 -15.73
C ARG A 136 32.62 -46.71 -17.05
N ILE A 137 31.55 -45.90 -17.03
CA ILE A 137 30.86 -45.49 -18.26
C ILE A 137 31.79 -44.65 -19.13
N LEU A 138 32.47 -43.65 -18.54
CA LEU A 138 33.41 -42.79 -19.24
C LEU A 138 34.58 -43.60 -19.83
N GLU A 139 35.09 -44.58 -19.09
CA GLU A 139 36.12 -45.49 -19.58
C GLU A 139 35.62 -46.32 -20.77
N CYS A 140 34.43 -46.90 -20.69
CA CYS A 140 33.83 -47.65 -21.79
C CYS A 140 33.60 -46.79 -23.04
N ILE A 141 33.09 -45.56 -22.88
CA ILE A 141 32.87 -44.62 -23.98
C ILE A 141 34.20 -44.24 -24.62
N ASN A 142 35.23 -43.99 -23.82
CA ASN A 142 36.57 -43.67 -24.31
C ASN A 142 37.19 -44.82 -25.10
N GLN A 143 36.95 -46.07 -24.70
CA GLN A 143 37.38 -47.26 -25.42
C GLN A 143 36.53 -47.55 -26.67
N ASN A 144 35.27 -47.09 -26.70
CA ASN A 144 34.28 -47.39 -27.76
C ASN A 144 33.70 -46.12 -28.39
N ARG A 145 34.56 -45.17 -28.81
CA ARG A 145 34.15 -43.83 -29.29
C ARG A 145 33.15 -43.82 -30.45
N GLY A 146 33.06 -44.90 -31.23
CA GLY A 146 32.09 -45.04 -32.34
C GLY A 146 30.90 -45.96 -32.04
N THR A 147 30.87 -46.63 -30.89
CA THR A 147 29.84 -47.64 -30.55
C THR A 147 29.41 -47.54 -29.09
N VAL A 148 28.84 -46.40 -28.71
CA VAL A 148 28.37 -46.09 -27.34
C VAL A 148 27.34 -47.11 -26.83
N LEU A 149 26.58 -47.75 -27.74
CA LEU A 149 25.60 -48.78 -27.40
C LEU A 149 26.21 -50.00 -26.68
N LYS A 150 27.50 -50.29 -26.87
CA LYS A 150 28.19 -51.35 -26.12
C LYS A 150 28.29 -51.06 -24.63
N CYS A 151 28.23 -49.78 -24.24
CA CYS A 151 28.27 -49.34 -22.85
C CYS A 151 26.88 -49.33 -22.19
N LYS A 152 25.81 -49.70 -22.92
CA LYS A 152 24.44 -49.75 -22.39
C LYS A 152 24.30 -50.52 -21.06
N PRO A 153 24.93 -51.70 -20.87
CA PRO A 153 24.82 -52.41 -19.60
C PRO A 153 25.39 -51.63 -18.41
N LEU A 154 26.41 -50.79 -18.63
CA LEU A 154 26.97 -49.93 -17.59
C LEU A 154 26.03 -48.77 -17.24
N ALA A 155 25.31 -48.25 -18.24
CA ALA A 155 24.28 -47.23 -18.02
C ALA A 155 23.12 -47.75 -17.15
N GLU A 156 22.68 -48.99 -17.37
CA GLU A 156 21.62 -49.62 -16.54
C GLU A 156 22.04 -49.74 -15.07
N ILE A 157 23.31 -50.05 -14.81
CA ILE A 157 23.88 -50.11 -13.44
C ILE A 157 23.92 -48.71 -12.82
N TYR A 158 24.32 -47.70 -13.58
CA TYR A 158 24.34 -46.31 -13.11
C TYR A 158 22.94 -45.78 -12.82
N GLU A 159 21.96 -46.03 -13.70
CA GLU A 159 20.57 -45.64 -13.49
C GLU A 159 19.98 -46.28 -12.24
N LYS A 160 20.31 -47.56 -12.00
CA LYS A 160 19.93 -48.24 -10.76
C LYS A 160 20.55 -47.58 -9.54
N CYS A 161 21.85 -47.28 -9.57
CA CYS A 161 22.54 -46.56 -8.49
C CYS A 161 21.88 -45.21 -8.17
N VAL A 162 21.57 -44.42 -9.21
CA VAL A 162 20.91 -43.11 -9.05
C VAL A 162 19.50 -43.27 -8.49
N THR A 163 18.76 -44.29 -8.93
CA THR A 163 17.40 -44.57 -8.44
C THR A 163 17.41 -45.00 -6.98
N ASP A 164 18.32 -45.90 -6.60
CA ASP A 164 18.48 -46.37 -5.22
C ASP A 164 18.92 -45.22 -4.30
N PHE A 165 19.87 -44.40 -4.75
CA PHE A 165 20.33 -43.21 -4.02
C PHE A 165 19.21 -42.18 -3.86
N ARG A 166 18.46 -41.89 -4.93
CA ARG A 166 17.28 -41.01 -4.86
C ARG A 166 16.24 -41.56 -3.89
N GLY A 167 16.02 -42.88 -3.86
CA GLY A 167 15.15 -43.54 -2.89
C GLY A 167 15.62 -43.34 -1.44
N GLN A 168 16.92 -43.46 -1.18
CA GLN A 168 17.50 -43.19 0.15
C GLN A 168 17.31 -41.73 0.57
N VAL A 169 17.61 -40.78 -0.33
CA VAL A 169 17.42 -39.35 -0.07
C VAL A 169 15.95 -39.01 0.22
N LEU A 170 15.02 -39.54 -0.57
CA LEU A 170 13.58 -39.29 -0.37
C LEU A 170 13.00 -40.00 0.85
N SER A 171 13.59 -41.11 1.28
CA SER A 171 13.16 -41.85 2.48
C SER A 171 13.75 -41.30 3.79
N GLY A 172 14.58 -40.25 3.72
CA GLY A 172 15.14 -39.58 4.89
C GLY A 172 16.12 -40.44 5.71
N LYS A 173 16.70 -41.47 5.09
CA LYS A 173 17.72 -42.35 5.69
C LYS A 173 19.13 -41.95 5.26
#